data_AF-A0A395YJN2-F1
#
_entry.id   AF-A0A395YJN2-F1
#
_cell.length_a   1.000
_cell.length_b   1.000
_cell.length_c   1.000
_cell.angle_alpha   90.00
_cell.angle_beta   90.00
_cell.angle_gamma   90.00
#
_symmetry.space_group_name_H-M   'P 1'
#
loop_
_entity.id
_entity.type
_entity.pdbx_description
1 polymer ?
#
loop_
_entity_poly.entity_id
_entity_poly.type
_entity_poly.pdbx_seq_one_letter_code
_entity_poly.pdbx_strand_id
1 'polypeptide(L)' 'MEEGKEVFYTEDGNVYSGKIIDVKDRGNTFLFSIDSYGACEGHYRISSAQIGRSVFYTREEAERSLNR' A
#
# COMPACT_ATOMS: atom_id res chain seq x y z
N MET A 1 -6.03 10.08 1.66
CA MET A 1 -5.87 8.64 1.99
C MET A 1 -6.67 8.41 3.24
N GLU A 2 -7.51 7.39 3.28
CA GLU A 2 -8.54 7.21 4.31
C GLU A 2 -8.75 5.73 4.64
N GLU A 3 -9.22 5.42 5.84
CA GLU A 3 -9.55 4.06 6.25
C GLU A 3 -10.65 3.47 5.35
N GLY A 4 -10.57 2.17 5.07
CA GLY A 4 -11.44 1.45 4.14
C GLY A 4 -11.05 1.58 2.67
N LYS A 5 -10.17 2.52 2.31
CA LYS A 5 -9.67 2.63 0.92
C LYS A 5 -8.77 1.46 0.56
N GLU A 6 -9.00 0.87 -0.60
CA GLU A 6 -8.12 -0.13 -1.20
C GLU A 6 -6.88 0.55 -1.81
N VAL A 7 -5.72 -0.06 -1.56
CA VAL A 7 -4.45 0.30 -2.19
C VAL A 7 -3.78 -0.95 -2.76
N PHE A 8 -2.92 -0.74 -3.74
CA PHE A 8 -2.20 -1.79 -4.45
C PHE A 8 -0.72 -1.71 -4.10
N TYR A 9 -0.03 -2.83 -4.02
CA TYR A 9 1.42 -2.85 -3.81
C TYR A 9 2.06 -3.97 -4.59
N THR A 10 3.36 -3.80 -4.86
CA THR A 10 4.16 -4.77 -5.60
C THR A 10 5.14 -5.47 -4.67
N GLU A 11 5.15 -6.80 -4.72
CA GLU A 11 6.08 -7.65 -3.97
C GLU A 11 6.45 -8.85 -4.85
N ASP A 12 7.72 -9.23 -4.91
CA ASP A 12 8.21 -10.38 -5.70
C ASP A 12 7.68 -10.44 -7.16
N GLY A 13 7.57 -9.28 -7.82
CA GLY A 13 7.08 -9.20 -9.20
C GLY A 13 5.57 -9.42 -9.38
N ASN A 14 4.80 -9.42 -8.29
CA ASN A 14 3.36 -9.59 -8.28
C ASN A 14 2.66 -8.35 -7.74
N VAL A 15 1.42 -8.11 -8.17
CA VAL A 15 0.56 -7.04 -7.65
C VAL A 15 -0.43 -7.62 -6.64
N TYR A 16 -0.41 -7.07 -5.45
CA TYR A 16 -1.34 -7.38 -4.37
C TYR A 16 -2.20 -6.16 -4.04
N SER A 17 -3.28 -6.36 -3.29
CA SER A 17 -4.06 -5.28 -2.71
C SER A 17 -4.32 -5.51 -1.23
N GLY A 18 -4.59 -4.41 -0.53
CA GLY A 18 -5.01 -4.40 0.86
C GLY A 18 -5.83 -3.15 1.15
N LYS A 19 -6.67 -3.21 2.17
CA LYS A 19 -7.49 -2.10 2.64
C LYS A 19 -6.83 -1.41 3.80
N ILE A 20 -6.87 -0.08 3.79
CA ILE A 20 -6.34 0.73 4.89
C ILE A 20 -7.22 0.54 6.13
N ILE A 21 -6.62 0.24 7.26
CA ILE A 21 -7.31 0.00 8.54
C ILE A 21 -6.90 0.94 9.67
N ASP A 22 -5.86 1.75 9.45
CA ASP A 22 -5.38 2.76 10.41
C ASP A 22 -4.50 3.76 9.66
N VAL A 23 -4.60 5.05 9.99
CA VAL A 23 -3.74 6.12 9.47
C VAL A 23 -3.23 6.97 10.62
N LYS A 24 -1.90 7.03 10.77
CA LYS A 24 -1.22 7.82 11.80
C LYS A 24 -0.42 8.94 11.17
N ASP A 25 -0.86 10.16 11.42
CA ASP A 25 -0.17 11.37 11.02
C ASP A 25 1.12 11.57 11.85
N ARG A 26 2.22 11.95 11.19
CA ARG A 26 3.52 12.28 11.78
C ARG A 26 4.02 13.63 11.25
N GLY A 27 3.13 14.60 11.09
CA GLY A 27 3.39 15.97 10.65
C GLY A 27 3.68 16.07 9.15
N ASN A 28 4.91 15.71 8.76
CA ASN A 28 5.36 15.81 7.35
C ASN A 28 5.17 14.51 6.56
N THR A 29 4.86 13.42 7.25
CA THR A 29 4.61 12.10 6.66
C THR A 29 3.46 11.47 7.43
N PHE A 30 2.78 10.50 6.83
CA PHE A 30 1.90 9.61 7.58
C PHE A 30 2.33 8.16 7.42
N LEU A 31 1.99 7.36 8.42
CA LEU A 31 2.04 5.90 8.37
C LEU A 31 0.61 5.40 8.21
N PHE A 32 0.42 4.34 7.44
CA PHE A 32 -0.87 3.68 7.34
C PHE A 32 -0.69 2.18 7.49
N SER A 33 -1.71 1.50 8.01
CA SER A 33 -1.72 0.05 8.11
C SER A 33 -2.71 -0.52 7.10
N ILE A 34 -2.39 -1.67 6.51
CA ILE A 34 -3.34 -2.44 5.69
C ILE A 34 -3.70 -3.78 6.36
N ASP A 35 -4.85 -4.34 5.99
CA ASP A 35 -5.39 -5.60 6.54
C ASP A 35 -4.68 -6.85 6.03
N SER A 36 -4.13 -6.80 4.81
CA SER A 36 -3.44 -7.92 4.17
C SER A 36 -2.08 -7.51 3.60
N TYR A 37 -1.07 -8.36 3.82
CA TYR A 37 0.24 -8.23 3.16
C TYR A 37 0.67 -9.59 2.59
N GLY A 38 0.65 -9.71 1.25
CA GLY A 38 0.81 -10.98 0.55
C GLY A 38 -0.29 -11.98 0.91
N ALA A 39 0.11 -13.21 1.25
CA ALA A 39 -0.79 -14.28 1.69
C ALA A 39 -1.02 -14.30 3.22
N CYS A 40 -0.43 -13.36 3.96
CA CYS A 40 -0.58 -13.28 5.41
C CYS A 40 -1.57 -12.17 5.79
N GLU A 41 -2.57 -12.54 6.58
CA GLU A 41 -3.42 -11.59 7.30
C GLU A 41 -2.60 -10.93 8.41
N GLY A 42 -2.59 -9.60 8.47
CA GLY A 42 -1.80 -8.89 9.47
C GLY A 42 -1.76 -7.38 9.26
N HIS A 43 -1.68 -6.64 10.38
CA HIS A 43 -1.59 -5.18 10.38
C HIS A 43 -0.20 -4.73 9.92
N TYR A 44 0.01 -4.63 8.62
CA TYR A 44 1.29 -4.22 8.06
C TYR A 44 1.38 -2.69 7.96
N ARG A 45 2.35 -2.08 8.65
CA ARG A 45 2.55 -0.62 8.66
C ARG A 45 3.45 -0.16 7.52
N ILE A 46 2.93 0.74 6.72
CA ILE A 46 3.56 1.28 5.52
C ILE A 46 3.74 2.79 5.67
N SER A 47 4.90 3.29 5.24
CA SER A 47 5.15 4.73 5.16
C SER A 47 4.55 5.32 3.89
N SER A 48 3.90 6.48 4.00
CA SER A 48 3.44 7.29 2.86
C SER A 48 4.52 7.54 1.80
N ALA A 49 5.81 7.51 2.17
CA ALA A 49 6.93 7.64 1.24
C ALA A 49 7.06 6.45 0.24
N GLN A 50 6.36 5.34 0.48
CA GLN A 50 6.28 4.19 -0.43
C GLN A 50 5.23 4.37 -1.54
N ILE A 51 4.33 5.35 -1.39
CA ILE A 51 3.29 5.65 -2.38
C ILE A 51 3.95 6.17 -3.67
N GLY A 52 3.56 5.59 -4.81
CA GLY A 52 4.15 5.82 -6.13
C GLY A 52 5.49 5.11 -6.36
N ARG A 53 6.00 4.34 -5.38
CA ARG A 53 7.23 3.55 -5.50
C ARG A 53 6.96 2.05 -5.48
N SER A 54 6.32 1.58 -4.41
CA SER A 54 5.95 0.18 -4.19
C SER A 54 4.49 0.03 -3.79
N VAL A 55 3.81 1.13 -3.44
CA VAL A 55 2.38 1.20 -3.14
C VAL A 55 1.70 2.20 -4.09
N PHE A 56 0.49 1.92 -4.54
CA PHE A 56 -0.20 2.64 -5.61
C PHE A 56 -1.69 2.76 -5.31
N TYR A 57 -2.34 3.76 -5.91
CA TYR A 57 -3.77 3.98 -5.73
C TYR A 57 -4.63 3.16 -6.70
N THR A 58 -4.04 2.72 -7.81
CA THR A 58 -4.70 1.89 -8.82
C THR A 58 -3.86 0.66 -9.15
N ARG A 59 -4.52 -0.42 -9.59
CA ARG A 59 -3.83 -1.63 -10.07
C ARG A 59 -2.97 -1.33 -11.30
N GLU A 60 -3.46 -0.49 -12.22
CA GLU A 60 -2.76 -0.11 -13.44
C GLU A 60 -1.42 0.57 -13.16
N GLU A 61 -1.36 1.45 -12.16
CA GLU A 61 -0.10 2.06 -11.71
C GLU A 61 0.88 1.03 -11.15
N ALA A 62 0.37 0.06 -10.36
CA ALA A 62 1.18 -1.01 -9.80
C ALA A 62 1.74 -1.93 -10.89
N GLU A 63 0.92 -2.37 -11.84
CA GLU A 63 1.35 -3.20 -12.98
C GLU A 63 2.36 -2.48 -13.86
N ARG A 64 2.16 -1.18 -14.10
CA ARG A 64 3.13 -0.37 -14.85
C ARG A 64 4.48 -0.26 -14.16
N SER A 65 4.50 -0.29 -12.83
CA SER A 65 5.75 -0.23 -12.05
C SER A 65 6.58 -1.51 -12.18
N LEU A 66 5.95 -2.66 -12.44
CA LEU A 66 6.63 -3.95 -12.64
C LEU A 66 7.26 -4.11 -14.03
N ASN A 67 6.75 -3.37 -15.03
CA ASN A 67 7.20 -3.44 -16.42
C ASN A 67 8.28 -2.39 -16.76
N ARG A 68 9.03 -1.91 -15.77
CA ARG A 68 10.06 -0.86 -15.93
C ARG A 68 11.47 -1.41 -16.03
#